data_AF-A0A7X0TMN5-F1
#
_entry.id   AF-A0A7X0TMN5-F1
#
_cell.length_a   1.000
_cell.length_b   1.000
_cell.length_c   1.000
_cell.angle_alpha   90.00
_cell.angle_beta   90.00
_cell.angle_gamma   90.00
#
_symmetry.space_group_name_H-M   'P 1'
#
loop_
_entity.id
_entity.type
_entity.pdbx_description
1 polymer ?
#
loop_
_entity_poly.entity_id
_entity_poly.type
_entity_poly.pdbx_seq_one_letter_code
_entity_poly.pdbx_strand_id
1 'polypeptide(L)'
;MTFFRKIFGATNLTKTQNLYGTGEDWRKADKKQLAIYKENITNGIENGEVSILMLGRFLMGAGEPEEGERMLHQAVLDNVEGAESDYVDSVSYYYMMTDKYNRSAKQDPWYIKWVDAAKVCVENGENESEVRLADIYSTCYDINDPEFEDIAKETIRLYKIAASKHQSRAALNYAIFIMDKLATEAYKKIKNSQDVEWSSAEPYILQALTDEKNTSDRDYAYSTMARYYSTIIHKKVAQAIDCYIKEIELDGIAEDIKYNEKKVLSYMAPDIKDKDYIYTTLNNYNIYFDFLCLSYFLKKQGEMEEICDNYVYQIDKKRGSNFSKSMSRDQAMAILSKYYLANESELSNKDIKFTKASYDFMEKRKASIAAID
;
A
#
# COMPACT_ATOMS: atom_id res chain seq x y z
N MET A 1 0.21 -21.62 -2.00
CA MET A 1 0.53 -22.45 -0.83
C MET A 1 1.65 -21.75 -0.07
N THR A 2 1.40 -21.36 1.18
CA THR A 2 2.31 -20.50 1.94
C THR A 2 3.65 -21.18 2.23
N PHE A 3 4.74 -20.48 1.90
CA PHE A 3 6.14 -20.76 2.27
C PHE A 3 6.28 -21.30 3.71
N PHE A 4 5.42 -20.81 4.61
CA PHE A 4 5.33 -21.16 6.03
C PHE A 4 4.93 -22.61 6.37
N ARG A 5 4.25 -23.36 5.48
CA ARG A 5 3.93 -24.79 5.76
C ARG A 5 5.13 -25.72 5.56
N LYS A 6 6.15 -25.30 4.79
CA LYS A 6 7.34 -26.09 4.50
C LYS A 6 8.37 -26.05 5.63
N ILE A 7 8.56 -24.88 6.25
CA ILE A 7 9.56 -24.65 7.32
C ILE A 7 9.29 -25.50 8.58
N PHE A 8 8.02 -25.82 8.87
CA PHE A 8 7.62 -26.63 10.02
C PHE A 8 7.01 -27.99 9.65
N GLY A 9 7.03 -28.39 8.37
CA GLY A 9 6.15 -29.46 7.90
C GLY A 9 6.75 -30.30 6.79
N ALA A 10 7.59 -31.26 7.15
CA ALA A 10 7.67 -32.55 6.46
C ALA A 10 8.42 -33.61 7.28
N THR A 11 7.93 -33.93 8.49
CA THR A 11 8.10 -35.29 8.99
C THR A 11 6.72 -35.85 9.36
N ASN A 12 6.44 -37.01 8.78
CA ASN A 12 5.13 -37.59 8.55
C ASN A 12 4.47 -38.12 9.84
N LEU A 13 3.93 -37.29 10.75
CA LEU A 13 3.92 -37.70 12.16
C LEU A 13 2.76 -37.15 13.05
N THR A 14 1.66 -37.90 13.14
CA THR A 14 0.71 -37.82 14.28
C THR A 14 1.36 -38.21 15.63
N LYS A 15 2.49 -38.91 15.61
CA LYS A 15 3.26 -39.29 16.81
C LYS A 15 4.26 -38.21 17.27
N THR A 16 4.76 -37.38 16.37
CA THR A 16 5.94 -36.51 16.63
C THR A 16 5.55 -35.07 16.89
N GLN A 17 4.36 -34.64 16.44
CA GLN A 17 3.73 -33.41 16.94
C GLN A 17 3.50 -33.48 18.46
N ASN A 18 3.14 -34.65 19.00
CA ASN A 18 2.89 -34.82 20.44
C ASN A 18 4.16 -34.83 21.31
N LEU A 19 5.31 -35.21 20.74
CA LEU A 19 6.58 -35.34 21.48
C LEU A 19 7.41 -34.07 21.46
N TYR A 20 7.54 -33.41 20.30
CA TYR A 20 8.46 -32.28 20.14
C TYR A 20 7.76 -30.94 19.91
N GLY A 21 6.46 -30.94 19.59
CA GLY A 21 5.68 -29.72 19.32
C GLY A 21 6.07 -28.99 18.04
N THR A 22 5.30 -27.97 17.68
CA THR A 22 5.56 -27.04 16.57
C THR A 22 5.90 -25.64 17.08
N GLY A 23 6.40 -24.77 16.20
CA GLY A 23 6.62 -23.36 16.53
C GLY A 23 5.37 -22.61 17.01
N GLU A 24 4.16 -23.06 16.64
CA GLU A 24 2.91 -22.52 17.21
C GLU A 24 2.61 -23.07 18.60
N ASP A 25 2.92 -24.34 18.86
CA ASP A 25 2.70 -24.98 20.16
C ASP A 25 3.61 -24.38 21.23
N TRP A 26 4.90 -24.19 20.92
CA TRP A 26 5.87 -23.64 21.87
C TRP A 26 5.49 -22.22 22.32
N ARG A 27 4.90 -21.41 21.45
CA ARG A 27 4.47 -20.05 21.80
C ARG A 27 3.21 -19.99 22.66
N LYS A 28 2.35 -21.01 22.54
CA LYS A 28 1.12 -21.13 23.34
C LYS A 28 1.34 -21.93 24.62
N ALA A 29 2.48 -22.63 24.71
CA ALA A 29 2.84 -23.50 25.82
C ALA A 29 3.17 -22.70 27.08
N ASP A 30 2.75 -23.23 28.23
CA ASP A 30 3.21 -22.74 29.51
C ASP A 30 4.66 -23.19 29.82
N LYS A 31 5.25 -22.67 30.90
CA LYS A 31 6.62 -23.01 31.30
C LYS A 31 6.83 -24.52 31.53
N LYS A 32 5.80 -25.23 31.97
CA LYS A 32 5.91 -26.67 32.27
C LYS A 32 5.90 -27.48 30.97
N GLN A 33 5.07 -27.09 30.00
CA GLN A 33 5.04 -27.68 28.67
C GLN A 33 6.32 -27.39 27.88
N LEU A 34 6.87 -26.17 27.97
CA LEU A 34 8.15 -25.83 27.36
C LEU A 34 9.31 -26.68 27.90
N ALA A 35 9.34 -26.95 29.22
CA ALA A 35 10.34 -27.83 29.81
C ALA A 35 10.27 -29.26 29.25
N ILE A 36 9.06 -29.79 29.07
CA ILE A 36 8.83 -31.13 28.49
C ILE A 36 9.30 -31.18 27.03
N TYR A 37 8.97 -30.16 26.23
CA TYR A 37 9.45 -30.09 24.84
C TYR A 37 10.98 -30.02 24.77
N LYS A 38 11.62 -29.22 25.64
CA LYS A 38 13.09 -29.10 25.70
C LYS A 38 13.74 -30.45 26.02
N GLU A 39 13.25 -31.14 27.06
CA GLU A 39 13.75 -32.45 27.47
C GLU A 39 13.58 -33.51 26.37
N ASN A 40 12.41 -33.57 25.73
CA ASN A 40 12.16 -34.49 24.63
C ASN A 40 13.09 -34.22 23.45
N ILE A 41 13.27 -32.96 23.05
CA ILE A 41 14.16 -32.59 21.95
C ILE A 41 15.61 -32.96 22.29
N THR A 42 16.09 -32.69 23.51
CA THR A 42 17.45 -33.07 23.93
C THR A 42 17.66 -34.59 23.88
N ASN A 43 16.73 -35.37 24.43
CA ASN A 43 16.80 -36.84 24.38
C ASN A 43 16.74 -37.36 22.92
N GLY A 44 15.91 -36.74 22.08
CA GLY A 44 15.83 -37.07 20.66
C GLY A 44 17.14 -36.79 19.91
N ILE A 45 17.89 -35.74 20.29
CA ILE A 45 19.21 -35.45 19.72
C ILE A 45 20.22 -36.51 20.15
N GLU A 46 20.27 -36.86 21.44
CA GLU A 46 21.17 -37.89 21.97
C GLU A 46 20.94 -39.26 21.32
N ASN A 47 19.69 -39.57 20.99
CA ASN A 47 19.30 -40.80 20.31
C ASN A 47 19.40 -40.72 18.77
N GLY A 48 19.82 -39.58 18.20
CA GLY A 48 19.92 -39.37 16.75
C GLY A 48 18.58 -39.32 16.02
N GLU A 49 17.48 -39.10 16.74
CA GLU A 49 16.12 -39.03 16.19
C GLU A 49 15.77 -37.65 15.63
N VAL A 50 16.36 -36.58 16.17
CA VAL A 50 16.19 -35.19 15.70
C VAL A 50 17.51 -34.44 15.68
N SER A 51 17.61 -33.40 14.84
CA SER A 51 18.84 -32.64 14.67
C SER A 51 19.03 -31.56 15.73
N ILE A 52 20.29 -31.14 15.94
CA ILE A 52 20.64 -30.00 16.79
C ILE A 52 19.94 -28.69 16.36
N LEU A 53 19.60 -28.58 15.07
CA LEU A 53 18.86 -27.44 14.50
C LEU A 53 17.44 -27.34 15.07
N MET A 54 16.84 -28.45 15.51
CA MET A 54 15.53 -28.45 16.17
C MET A 54 15.57 -27.76 17.55
N LEU A 55 16.65 -27.97 18.30
CA LEU A 55 16.84 -27.31 19.60
C LEU A 55 17.04 -25.80 19.44
N GLY A 56 17.83 -25.38 18.44
CA GLY A 56 17.97 -23.97 18.08
C GLY A 56 16.62 -23.30 17.77
N ARG A 57 15.80 -23.91 16.91
CA ARG A 57 14.43 -23.45 16.61
C ARG A 57 13.53 -23.36 17.84
N PHE A 58 13.58 -24.39 18.69
CA PHE A 58 12.80 -24.45 19.91
C PHE A 58 13.13 -23.28 20.84
N LEU A 59 14.41 -23.02 21.08
CA LEU A 59 14.87 -21.94 21.97
C LEU A 59 14.41 -20.57 21.47
N MET A 60 14.47 -20.33 20.16
CA MET A 60 13.93 -19.11 19.57
C MET A 60 12.41 -18.97 19.75
N GLY A 61 11.66 -20.07 19.62
CA GLY A 61 10.21 -20.10 19.82
C GLY A 61 9.77 -20.05 21.30
N ALA A 62 10.62 -20.51 22.22
CA ALA A 62 10.35 -20.62 23.66
C ALA A 62 10.74 -19.37 24.46
N GLY A 63 11.27 -18.33 23.81
CA GLY A 63 11.67 -17.08 24.45
C GLY A 63 13.11 -17.04 24.96
N GLU A 64 13.99 -17.92 24.44
CA GLU A 64 15.46 -17.89 24.63
C GLU A 64 16.18 -17.65 23.28
N PRO A 65 15.92 -16.52 22.59
CA PRO A 65 16.32 -16.33 21.19
C PRO A 65 17.81 -16.14 20.99
N GLU A 66 18.52 -15.50 21.91
CA GLU A 66 19.98 -15.31 21.82
C GLU A 66 20.73 -16.64 21.89
N GLU A 67 20.25 -17.56 22.72
CA GLU A 67 20.82 -18.91 22.83
C GLU A 67 20.46 -19.76 21.60
N GLY A 68 19.22 -19.66 21.12
CA GLY A 68 18.78 -20.32 19.88
C GLY A 68 19.58 -19.88 18.65
N GLU A 69 19.79 -18.57 18.46
CA GLU A 69 20.60 -18.01 17.37
C GLU A 69 22.05 -18.49 17.46
N ARG A 70 22.65 -18.45 18.66
CA ARG A 70 24.02 -18.95 18.89
C ARG A 70 24.18 -20.42 18.47
N MET A 71 23.23 -21.27 18.85
CA MET A 71 23.28 -22.69 18.51
C MET A 71 23.14 -22.95 17.00
N LEU A 72 22.22 -22.23 16.34
CA LEU A 72 22.05 -22.35 14.89
C LEU A 72 23.28 -21.80 14.13
N HIS A 73 23.86 -20.69 14.58
CA HIS A 73 25.07 -20.13 13.98
C HIS A 73 26.26 -21.07 14.13
N GLN A 74 26.45 -21.69 15.30
CA GLN A 74 27.52 -22.67 15.49
C GLN A 74 27.34 -23.87 14.55
N ALA A 75 26.11 -24.35 14.34
CA ALA A 75 25.84 -25.44 13.40
C ALA A 75 26.16 -25.06 11.93
N VAL A 76 26.03 -23.78 11.56
CA VAL A 76 26.50 -23.26 10.26
C VAL A 76 28.02 -23.34 10.17
N LEU A 77 28.74 -22.88 11.19
CA LEU A 77 30.21 -22.92 11.23
C LEU A 77 30.75 -24.35 11.19
N ASP A 78 30.01 -25.30 11.77
CA ASP A 78 30.35 -26.71 11.79
C ASP A 78 29.95 -27.46 10.50
N ASN A 79 29.39 -26.75 9.49
CA ASN A 79 28.91 -27.30 8.21
C ASN A 79 27.85 -28.41 8.38
N VAL A 80 26.96 -28.29 9.36
CA VAL A 80 25.84 -29.22 9.52
C VAL A 80 24.89 -29.08 8.32
N GLU A 81 24.51 -30.20 7.71
CA GLU A 81 23.63 -30.21 6.55
C GLU A 81 22.30 -29.51 6.86
N GLY A 82 21.92 -28.54 6.01
CA GLY A 82 20.70 -27.74 6.17
C GLY A 82 20.79 -26.59 7.19
N ALA A 83 21.91 -26.42 7.90
CA ALA A 83 22.06 -25.40 8.94
C ALA A 83 21.97 -23.97 8.41
N GLU A 84 22.52 -23.69 7.23
CA GLU A 84 22.44 -22.34 6.63
C GLU A 84 21.00 -21.92 6.35
N SER A 85 20.18 -22.83 5.80
CA SER A 85 18.77 -22.57 5.54
C SER A 85 17.98 -22.42 6.84
N ASP A 86 18.20 -23.34 7.79
CA ASP A 86 17.48 -23.33 9.07
C ASP A 86 17.85 -22.11 9.94
N TYR A 87 19.10 -21.65 9.92
CA TYR A 87 19.54 -20.42 10.60
C TYR A 87 18.77 -19.21 10.07
N VAL A 88 18.75 -19.05 8.75
CA VAL A 88 18.16 -17.89 8.07
C VAL A 88 16.65 -17.84 8.25
N ASP A 89 15.97 -18.97 8.08
CA ASP A 89 14.52 -19.07 8.24
C ASP A 89 14.09 -18.80 9.69
N SER A 90 14.84 -19.32 10.67
CA SER A 90 14.49 -19.20 12.10
C SER A 90 14.75 -17.79 12.64
N VAL A 91 15.89 -17.21 12.29
CA VAL A 91 16.28 -15.85 12.68
C VAL A 91 15.36 -14.82 12.03
N SER A 92 15.05 -14.97 10.74
CA SER A 92 14.12 -14.10 10.04
C SER A 92 12.71 -14.15 10.62
N TYR A 93 12.24 -15.34 10.97
CA TYR A 93 10.94 -15.52 11.61
C TYR A 93 10.86 -14.86 12.98
N TYR A 94 11.87 -15.04 13.82
CA TYR A 94 11.91 -14.45 15.17
C TYR A 94 11.88 -12.92 15.14
N TYR A 95 12.66 -12.29 14.26
CA TYR A 95 12.70 -10.84 14.18
C TYR A 95 11.44 -10.22 13.55
N MET A 96 10.80 -10.90 12.60
CA MET A 96 9.48 -10.54 12.10
C MET A 96 8.42 -10.58 13.21
N MET A 97 8.46 -11.61 14.07
CA MET A 97 7.49 -11.78 15.15
C MET A 97 7.71 -10.85 16.35
N THR A 98 8.85 -10.16 16.43
CA THR A 98 9.21 -9.27 17.55
C THR A 98 9.29 -7.80 17.17
N ASP A 99 8.74 -7.41 16.00
CA ASP A 99 8.81 -6.06 15.43
C ASP A 99 10.25 -5.50 15.34
N LYS A 100 11.25 -6.39 15.23
CA LYS A 100 12.69 -6.07 15.12
C LYS A 100 13.24 -6.39 13.73
N TYR A 101 12.44 -6.12 12.69
CA TYR A 101 12.77 -6.29 11.27
C TYR A 101 14.17 -5.78 10.88
N ASN A 102 14.60 -4.68 11.50
CA ASN A 102 15.88 -4.01 11.23
C ASN A 102 17.12 -4.81 11.68
N ARG A 103 17.01 -5.69 12.69
CA ARG A 103 18.10 -6.59 13.09
C ARG A 103 18.14 -7.84 12.21
N SER A 104 16.97 -8.31 11.77
CA SER A 104 16.85 -9.41 10.81
C SER A 104 17.59 -9.15 9.52
N ALA A 105 17.32 -8.02 8.88
CA ALA A 105 17.88 -7.72 7.56
C ALA A 105 19.41 -7.49 7.62
N LYS A 106 19.93 -7.00 8.76
CA LYS A 106 21.37 -6.83 9.00
C LYS A 106 22.12 -8.14 9.22
N GLN A 107 21.45 -9.12 9.84
CA GLN A 107 22.06 -10.40 10.18
C GLN A 107 21.79 -11.48 9.13
N ASP A 108 20.95 -11.20 8.13
CA ASP A 108 20.66 -12.11 7.04
C ASP A 108 21.66 -11.95 5.89
N PRO A 109 22.66 -12.85 5.75
CA PRO A 109 23.59 -12.82 4.63
C PRO A 109 22.89 -13.04 3.28
N TRP A 110 21.64 -13.52 3.26
CA TRP A 110 20.86 -13.63 2.04
C TRP A 110 20.27 -12.30 1.60
N TYR A 111 20.03 -11.34 2.50
CA TYR A 111 19.51 -10.04 2.12
C TYR A 111 20.48 -9.30 1.18
N ILE A 112 21.78 -9.28 1.52
CA ILE A 112 22.81 -8.70 0.65
C ILE A 112 22.94 -9.48 -0.66
N LYS A 113 22.92 -10.82 -0.61
CA LYS A 113 22.92 -11.65 -1.83
C LYS A 113 21.70 -11.40 -2.72
N TRP A 114 20.54 -11.10 -2.14
CA TRP A 114 19.32 -10.75 -2.85
C TRP A 114 19.44 -9.39 -3.53
N VAL A 115 20.00 -8.39 -2.86
CA VAL A 115 20.31 -7.08 -3.45
C VAL A 115 21.27 -7.24 -4.63
N ASP A 116 22.35 -8.00 -4.47
CA ASP A 116 23.33 -8.25 -5.53
C ASP A 116 22.72 -9.02 -6.71
N ALA A 117 21.91 -10.05 -6.44
CA ALA A 117 21.22 -10.80 -7.48
C ALA A 117 20.21 -9.93 -8.24
N ALA A 118 19.44 -9.08 -7.53
CA ALA A 118 18.51 -8.15 -8.16
C ALA A 118 19.24 -7.17 -9.09
N LYS A 119 20.41 -6.66 -8.66
CA LYS A 119 21.27 -5.82 -9.50
C LYS A 119 21.70 -6.51 -10.78
N VAL A 120 22.20 -7.75 -10.70
CA VAL A 120 22.60 -8.53 -11.88
C VAL A 120 21.41 -8.74 -12.82
N CYS A 121 20.23 -9.10 -12.30
CA CYS A 121 19.02 -9.28 -13.12
C CYS A 121 18.62 -7.99 -13.85
N VAL A 122 18.69 -6.81 -13.20
CA VAL A 122 18.46 -5.51 -13.85
C VAL A 122 19.54 -5.20 -14.90
N GLU A 123 20.80 -5.51 -14.59
CA GLU A 123 21.92 -5.31 -15.50
C GLU A 123 21.80 -6.21 -16.76
N ASN A 124 21.21 -7.39 -16.64
CA ASN A 124 20.98 -8.32 -17.74
C ASN A 124 19.65 -8.13 -18.47
N GLY A 125 18.73 -7.30 -17.95
CA GLY A 125 17.43 -7.09 -18.57
C GLY A 125 16.40 -8.20 -18.28
N GLU A 126 16.54 -8.92 -17.17
CA GLU A 126 15.68 -10.06 -16.82
C GLU A 126 14.33 -9.65 -16.22
N ASN A 127 13.27 -10.40 -16.55
CA ASN A 127 11.87 -10.09 -16.22
C ASN A 127 11.52 -10.18 -14.71
N GLU A 128 12.27 -10.93 -13.89
CA GLU A 128 11.97 -11.05 -12.44
C GLU A 128 12.65 -9.99 -11.57
N SER A 129 13.48 -9.13 -12.16
CA SER A 129 14.22 -8.09 -11.44
C SER A 129 13.30 -7.12 -10.68
N GLU A 130 12.10 -6.90 -11.19
CA GLU A 130 11.11 -5.91 -10.74
C GLU A 130 10.43 -6.16 -9.39
N VAL A 131 10.14 -7.42 -9.03
CA VAL A 131 9.46 -7.79 -7.77
C VAL A 131 10.47 -7.66 -6.63
N ARG A 132 11.71 -8.10 -6.90
CA ARG A 132 12.82 -8.06 -5.94
C ARG A 132 13.16 -6.62 -5.55
N LEU A 133 13.16 -5.67 -6.49
CA LEU A 133 13.42 -4.25 -6.18
C LEU A 133 12.36 -3.64 -5.26
N ALA A 134 11.08 -4.01 -5.41
CA ALA A 134 10.00 -3.47 -4.59
C ALA A 134 10.10 -3.97 -3.13
N ASP A 135 10.43 -5.25 -2.99
CA ASP A 135 10.62 -5.91 -1.70
C ASP A 135 11.86 -5.37 -0.97
N ILE A 136 12.98 -5.22 -1.68
CA ILE A 136 14.21 -4.61 -1.15
C ILE A 136 13.93 -3.22 -0.63
N TYR A 137 13.29 -2.36 -1.43
CA TYR A 137 13.03 -0.99 -1.00
C TYR A 137 12.09 -0.92 0.21
N SER A 138 11.00 -1.68 0.18
CA SER A 138 10.04 -1.73 1.28
C SER A 138 10.68 -2.19 2.58
N THR A 139 11.71 -3.04 2.49
CA THR A 139 12.51 -3.50 3.63
C THR A 139 13.46 -2.41 4.15
N CYS A 140 14.10 -1.62 3.28
CA CYS A 140 15.07 -0.58 3.68
C CYS A 140 14.44 0.72 4.20
N TYR A 141 13.30 1.10 3.65
CA TYR A 141 12.81 2.47 3.66
C TYR A 141 12.62 3.09 5.06
N ASP A 142 12.10 2.31 6.00
CA ASP A 142 11.82 2.77 7.37
C ASP A 142 13.01 2.55 8.32
N ILE A 143 14.14 2.05 7.81
CA ILE A 143 15.33 1.78 8.60
C ILE A 143 16.20 3.04 8.64
N ASN A 144 16.28 3.64 9.83
CA ASN A 144 17.14 4.79 10.08
C ASN A 144 18.60 4.35 10.28
N ASP A 145 19.23 3.88 9.20
CA ASP A 145 20.60 3.39 9.17
C ASP A 145 21.28 3.75 7.83
N PRO A 146 22.55 4.22 7.84
CA PRO A 146 23.25 4.63 6.62
C PRO A 146 23.37 3.53 5.56
N GLU A 147 23.58 2.27 5.96
CA GLU A 147 23.75 1.14 5.03
C GLU A 147 22.45 0.87 4.26
N PHE A 148 21.31 0.89 4.96
CA PHE A 148 20.00 0.72 4.35
C PHE A 148 19.59 1.92 3.51
N GLU A 149 20.04 3.12 3.87
CA GLU A 149 19.86 4.30 3.04
C GLU A 149 20.61 4.17 1.71
N ASP A 150 21.83 3.66 1.73
CA ASP A 150 22.61 3.41 0.51
C ASP A 150 21.98 2.33 -0.36
N ILE A 151 21.46 1.25 0.24
CA ILE A 151 20.70 0.21 -0.48
C ILE A 151 19.40 0.79 -1.07
N ALA A 152 18.68 1.65 -0.34
CA ALA A 152 17.48 2.32 -0.85
C ALA A 152 17.80 3.24 -2.04
N LYS A 153 18.88 4.03 -1.96
CA LYS A 153 19.37 4.86 -3.06
C LYS A 153 19.78 4.01 -4.27
N GLU A 154 20.47 2.91 -4.04
CA GLU A 154 20.86 1.97 -5.10
C GLU A 154 19.62 1.34 -5.75
N THR A 155 18.61 0.97 -4.97
CA THR A 155 17.35 0.41 -5.49
C THR A 155 16.62 1.42 -6.40
N ILE A 156 16.58 2.71 -6.02
CA ILE A 156 16.05 3.78 -6.87
C ILE A 156 16.88 3.90 -8.18
N ARG A 157 18.21 3.81 -8.09
CA ARG A 157 19.09 3.82 -9.28
C ARG A 157 18.79 2.63 -10.20
N LEU A 158 18.60 1.44 -9.64
CA LEU A 158 18.28 0.22 -10.38
C LEU A 158 16.93 0.32 -11.10
N TYR A 159 15.90 0.88 -10.47
CA TYR A 159 14.63 1.15 -11.15
C TYR A 159 14.79 2.07 -12.37
N LYS A 160 15.60 3.14 -12.25
CA LYS A 160 15.90 4.04 -13.37
C LYS A 160 16.64 3.35 -14.50
N ILE A 161 17.59 2.46 -14.17
CA ILE A 161 18.32 1.66 -15.17
C ILE A 161 17.36 0.69 -15.88
N ALA A 162 16.53 -0.03 -15.13
CA ALA A 162 15.56 -0.94 -15.69
C ALA A 162 14.61 -0.24 -16.67
N ALA A 163 14.10 0.93 -16.28
CA ALA A 163 13.30 1.78 -17.16
C ALA A 163 14.08 2.19 -18.42
N SER A 164 15.36 2.60 -18.31
CA SER A 164 16.17 2.97 -19.48
C SER A 164 16.40 1.83 -20.48
N LYS A 165 16.21 0.58 -20.03
CA LYS A 165 16.32 -0.64 -20.84
C LYS A 165 14.99 -1.14 -21.37
N HIS A 166 13.92 -0.35 -21.24
CA HIS A 166 12.58 -0.74 -21.67
C HIS A 166 12.05 -2.00 -20.95
N GLN A 167 12.44 -2.19 -19.68
CA GLN A 167 11.81 -3.17 -18.81
C GLN A 167 10.52 -2.57 -18.24
N SER A 168 9.44 -2.62 -19.02
CA SER A 168 8.18 -1.91 -18.77
C SER A 168 7.59 -2.14 -17.39
N ARG A 169 7.68 -3.38 -16.90
CA ARG A 169 7.09 -3.76 -15.63
C ARG A 169 7.89 -3.26 -14.43
N ALA A 170 9.22 -3.16 -14.55
CA ALA A 170 10.05 -2.40 -13.62
C ALA A 170 9.75 -0.89 -13.66
N ALA A 171 9.51 -0.31 -14.85
CA ALA A 171 9.11 1.09 -15.00
C ALA A 171 7.76 1.37 -14.33
N LEU A 172 6.77 0.49 -14.49
CA LEU A 172 5.46 0.58 -13.81
C LEU A 172 5.59 0.48 -12.30
N ASN A 173 6.36 -0.49 -11.80
CA ASN A 173 6.60 -0.61 -10.36
C ASN A 173 7.31 0.63 -9.81
N TYR A 174 8.27 1.21 -10.54
CA TYR A 174 8.89 2.45 -10.13
C TYR A 174 7.91 3.63 -10.11
N ALA A 175 7.01 3.73 -11.09
CA ALA A 175 5.96 4.74 -11.11
C ALA A 175 5.03 4.62 -9.90
N ILE A 176 4.57 3.40 -9.59
CA ILE A 176 3.75 3.12 -8.41
C ILE A 176 4.51 3.49 -7.13
N PHE A 177 5.79 3.13 -7.09
CA PHE A 177 6.65 3.41 -5.96
C PHE A 177 6.85 4.93 -5.75
N ILE A 178 7.01 5.71 -6.82
CA ILE A 178 6.97 7.18 -6.75
C ILE A 178 5.64 7.65 -6.14
N MET A 179 4.52 7.15 -6.66
CA MET A 179 3.19 7.62 -6.27
C MET A 179 2.85 7.31 -4.81
N ASP A 180 3.15 6.11 -4.35
CA ASP A 180 2.72 5.59 -3.04
C ASP A 180 3.72 5.87 -1.91
N LYS A 181 4.98 6.19 -2.25
CA LYS A 181 6.07 6.33 -1.27
C LYS A 181 6.90 7.59 -1.46
N LEU A 182 7.64 7.73 -2.57
CA LEU A 182 8.63 8.82 -2.71
C LEU A 182 8.00 10.20 -2.75
N ALA A 183 6.83 10.35 -3.38
CA ALA A 183 6.16 11.64 -3.49
C ALA A 183 5.27 11.97 -2.26
N THR A 184 5.33 11.18 -1.20
CA THR A 184 4.51 11.40 0.00
C THR A 184 5.16 12.42 0.95
N GLU A 185 4.34 13.25 1.60
CA GLU A 185 4.82 14.21 2.61
C GLU A 185 5.53 13.53 3.79
N ALA A 186 5.14 12.30 4.12
CA ALA A 186 5.81 11.51 5.14
C ALA A 186 7.27 11.25 4.73
N TYR A 187 7.50 10.80 3.50
CA TYR A 187 8.85 10.58 2.99
C TYR A 187 9.67 11.86 2.90
N LYS A 188 9.09 12.91 2.29
CA LYS A 188 9.78 14.20 2.12
C LYS A 188 10.28 14.77 3.44
N LYS A 189 9.50 14.60 4.52
CA LYS A 189 9.88 15.01 5.89
C LYS A 189 10.97 14.13 6.50
N ILE A 190 10.89 12.81 6.35
CA ILE A 190 11.85 11.87 6.94
C ILE A 190 13.23 12.02 6.30
N LYS A 191 13.28 12.16 4.97
CA LYS A 191 14.54 12.16 4.21
C LYS A 191 15.03 13.54 3.78
N ASN A 192 14.35 14.61 4.19
CA ASN A 192 14.63 16.00 3.78
C ASN A 192 14.80 16.13 2.24
N SER A 193 14.09 15.28 1.49
CA SER A 193 14.17 15.18 0.03
C SER A 193 12.93 15.84 -0.55
N GLN A 194 13.11 16.94 -1.26
CA GLN A 194 12.01 17.64 -1.95
C GLN A 194 11.91 17.25 -3.43
N ASP A 195 12.85 16.47 -3.95
CA ASP A 195 13.11 16.41 -5.39
C ASP A 195 12.19 15.47 -6.17
N VAL A 196 11.45 14.59 -5.48
CA VAL A 196 10.57 13.63 -6.17
C VAL A 196 9.13 14.11 -6.13
N GLU A 197 8.71 14.70 -7.25
CA GLU A 197 7.33 15.07 -7.49
C GLU A 197 6.51 13.90 -8.01
N TRP A 198 5.23 13.89 -7.62
CA TRP A 198 4.32 12.80 -8.00
C TRP A 198 4.15 12.70 -9.53
N SER A 199 4.26 13.83 -10.25
CA SER A 199 4.21 13.88 -11.72
C SER A 199 5.39 13.17 -12.39
N SER A 200 6.50 12.93 -11.69
CA SER A 200 7.64 12.18 -12.23
C SER A 200 7.32 10.70 -12.50
N ALA A 201 6.19 10.18 -12.00
CA ALA A 201 5.72 8.83 -12.30
C ALA A 201 5.19 8.67 -13.73
N GLU A 202 4.59 9.72 -14.30
CA GLU A 202 3.87 9.65 -15.59
C GLU A 202 4.72 9.15 -16.77
N PRO A 203 5.97 9.63 -16.96
CA PRO A 203 6.80 9.19 -18.08
C PRO A 203 7.07 7.69 -18.07
N TYR A 204 7.23 7.08 -16.89
CA TYR A 204 7.47 5.64 -16.75
C TYR A 204 6.23 4.82 -17.12
N ILE A 205 5.03 5.32 -16.78
CA ILE A 205 3.77 4.66 -17.17
C ILE A 205 3.53 4.79 -18.67
N LEU A 206 3.79 5.97 -19.25
CA LEU A 206 3.68 6.20 -20.71
C LEU A 206 4.64 5.33 -21.52
N GLN A 207 5.87 5.17 -21.01
CA GLN A 207 6.84 4.27 -21.62
C GLN A 207 6.32 2.84 -21.63
N ALA A 208 5.88 2.32 -20.47
CA ALA A 208 5.35 0.97 -20.38
C ALA A 208 4.12 0.75 -21.28
N LEU A 209 3.22 1.74 -21.40
CA LEU A 209 2.10 1.69 -22.35
C LEU A 209 2.54 1.56 -23.81
N THR A 210 3.69 2.16 -24.15
CA THR A 210 4.26 2.12 -25.50
C THR A 210 4.92 0.78 -25.76
N ASP A 211 5.74 0.32 -24.80
CA ASP A 211 6.53 -0.90 -24.90
C ASP A 211 5.63 -2.16 -24.85
N GLU A 212 4.57 -2.15 -24.04
CA GLU A 212 3.65 -3.31 -23.84
C GLU A 212 2.44 -3.32 -24.78
N LYS A 213 2.41 -2.52 -25.85
CA LYS A 213 1.21 -2.33 -26.71
C LYS A 213 0.58 -3.63 -27.22
N ASN A 214 1.35 -4.71 -27.36
CA ASN A 214 0.91 -6.01 -27.88
C ASN A 214 1.17 -7.18 -26.92
N THR A 215 1.25 -6.92 -25.62
CA THR A 215 1.55 -7.95 -24.60
C THR A 215 0.42 -8.06 -23.57
N SER A 216 0.52 -9.06 -22.69
CA SER A 216 -0.38 -9.25 -21.55
C SER A 216 -0.21 -8.21 -20.43
N ASP A 217 0.91 -7.48 -20.40
CA ASP A 217 1.18 -6.48 -19.35
C ASP A 217 0.57 -5.10 -19.66
N ARG A 218 -0.03 -4.95 -20.85
CA ARG A 218 -0.74 -3.75 -21.27
C ARG A 218 -1.83 -3.34 -20.28
N ASP A 219 -2.65 -4.27 -19.83
CA ASP A 219 -3.79 -3.97 -18.94
C ASP A 219 -3.32 -3.41 -17.59
N TYR A 220 -2.16 -3.87 -17.12
CA TYR A 220 -1.54 -3.35 -15.92
C TYR A 220 -1.05 -1.90 -16.12
N ALA A 221 -0.47 -1.59 -17.27
CA ALA A 221 -0.07 -0.23 -17.62
C ALA A 221 -1.28 0.73 -17.73
N TYR A 222 -2.37 0.28 -18.39
CA TYR A 222 -3.60 1.06 -18.53
C TYR A 222 -4.28 1.33 -17.19
N SER A 223 -4.46 0.31 -16.36
CA SER A 223 -5.02 0.47 -15.01
C SER A 223 -4.17 1.38 -14.14
N THR A 224 -2.83 1.29 -14.23
CA THR A 224 -1.91 2.18 -13.52
C THR A 224 -2.05 3.64 -13.98
N MET A 225 -2.17 3.89 -15.29
CA MET A 225 -2.39 5.24 -15.82
C MET A 225 -3.75 5.82 -15.43
N ALA A 226 -4.81 5.01 -15.47
CA ALA A 226 -6.13 5.44 -15.03
C ALA A 226 -6.13 5.78 -13.52
N ARG A 227 -5.44 5.00 -12.68
CA ARG A 227 -5.22 5.31 -11.26
C ARG A 227 -4.42 6.58 -11.05
N TYR A 228 -3.40 6.83 -11.88
CA TYR A 228 -2.63 8.08 -11.86
C TYR A 228 -3.57 9.28 -12.03
N TYR A 229 -4.28 9.38 -13.15
CA TYR A 229 -5.17 10.54 -13.37
C TYR A 229 -6.31 10.63 -12.34
N SER A 230 -6.83 9.49 -11.85
CA SER A 230 -7.83 9.49 -10.75
C SER A 230 -7.26 10.09 -9.45
N THR A 231 -5.99 9.85 -9.15
CA THR A 231 -5.30 10.43 -7.99
C THR A 231 -5.08 11.94 -8.16
N ILE A 232 -4.84 12.43 -9.39
CA ILE A 232 -4.79 13.88 -9.65
C ILE A 232 -6.13 14.52 -9.32
N ILE A 233 -7.25 13.91 -9.74
CA ILE A 233 -8.59 14.40 -9.42
C ILE A 233 -8.79 14.48 -7.90
N HIS A 234 -8.42 13.44 -7.16
CA HIS A 234 -8.47 13.47 -5.69
C HIS A 234 -7.69 14.66 -5.10
N LYS A 235 -6.48 14.92 -5.58
CA LYS A 235 -5.67 16.07 -5.14
C LYS A 235 -6.33 17.40 -5.48
N LYS A 236 -7.00 17.50 -6.63
CA LYS A 236 -7.76 18.69 -7.03
C LYS A 236 -9.00 18.92 -6.16
N VAL A 237 -9.71 17.86 -5.78
CA VAL A 237 -10.79 17.94 -4.79
C VAL A 237 -10.26 18.43 -3.44
N ALA A 238 -9.11 17.91 -2.99
CA ALA A 238 -8.48 18.39 -1.75
C ALA A 238 -8.07 19.87 -1.83
N GLN A 239 -7.57 20.33 -2.98
CA GLN A 239 -7.28 21.76 -3.22
C GLN A 239 -8.56 22.60 -3.18
N ALA A 240 -9.67 22.13 -3.75
CA ALA A 240 -10.95 22.83 -3.68
C ALA A 240 -11.46 22.96 -2.24
N ILE A 241 -11.23 21.95 -1.39
CA ILE A 241 -11.56 22.03 0.04
C ILE A 241 -10.70 23.11 0.73
N ASP A 242 -9.40 23.16 0.42
CA ASP A 242 -8.51 24.20 0.94
C ASP A 242 -8.97 25.61 0.48
N CYS A 243 -9.45 25.74 -0.75
CA CYS A 243 -10.02 27.00 -1.25
C CYS A 243 -11.32 27.37 -0.52
N TYR A 244 -12.22 26.41 -0.30
CA TYR A 244 -13.45 26.60 0.46
C TYR A 244 -13.17 27.13 1.88
N ILE A 245 -12.22 26.51 2.59
CA ILE A 245 -11.86 26.91 3.97
C ILE A 245 -11.26 28.32 4.01
N LYS A 246 -10.48 28.68 2.99
CA LYS A 246 -9.82 30.00 2.90
C LYS A 246 -10.71 31.07 2.27
N GLU A 247 -11.92 30.70 1.85
CA GLU A 247 -12.86 31.57 1.14
C GLU A 247 -12.26 32.22 -0.13
N ILE A 248 -11.42 31.46 -0.83
CA ILE A 248 -10.84 31.85 -2.12
C ILE A 248 -11.55 31.14 -3.28
N GLU A 249 -11.46 31.71 -4.47
CA GLU A 249 -12.14 31.19 -5.67
C GLU A 249 -11.64 29.80 -6.09
N LEU A 250 -12.56 29.01 -6.63
CA LEU A 250 -12.31 27.64 -7.11
C LEU A 250 -11.79 27.61 -8.56
N ASP A 251 -11.31 28.74 -9.06
CA ASP A 251 -11.00 28.97 -10.47
C ASP A 251 -10.02 27.94 -11.03
N GLY A 252 -10.33 27.41 -12.22
CA GLY A 252 -9.50 26.45 -12.94
C GLY A 252 -9.55 25.01 -12.41
N ILE A 253 -10.09 24.76 -11.20
CA ILE A 253 -10.13 23.42 -10.62
C ILE A 253 -11.13 22.52 -11.37
N ALA A 254 -12.27 23.08 -11.78
CA ALA A 254 -13.30 22.34 -12.49
C ALA A 254 -12.82 21.89 -13.89
N GLU A 255 -12.15 22.78 -14.62
CA GLU A 255 -11.54 22.45 -15.92
C GLU A 255 -10.48 21.37 -15.78
N ASP A 256 -9.62 21.47 -14.76
CA ASP A 256 -8.59 20.48 -14.46
C ASP A 256 -9.20 19.10 -14.16
N ILE A 257 -10.24 19.04 -13.32
CA ILE A 257 -10.93 17.77 -12.99
C ILE A 257 -11.52 17.16 -14.26
N LYS A 258 -12.21 17.96 -15.09
CA LYS A 258 -12.81 17.49 -16.35
C LYS A 258 -11.76 17.02 -17.36
N TYR A 259 -10.62 17.70 -17.43
CA TYR A 259 -9.49 17.28 -18.27
C TYR A 259 -8.96 15.92 -17.82
N ASN A 260 -8.71 15.75 -16.53
CA ASN A 260 -8.18 14.51 -15.97
C ASN A 260 -9.21 13.37 -16.02
N GLU A 261 -10.50 13.66 -15.87
CA GLU A 261 -11.57 12.67 -16.03
C GLU A 261 -11.56 12.07 -17.45
N LYS A 262 -11.48 12.91 -18.48
CA LYS A 262 -11.34 12.44 -19.87
C LYS A 262 -10.11 11.56 -20.04
N LYS A 263 -9.00 11.89 -19.38
CA LYS A 263 -7.79 11.06 -19.37
C LYS A 263 -8.05 9.70 -18.73
N VAL A 264 -8.62 9.66 -17.51
CA VAL A 264 -8.99 8.40 -16.84
C VAL A 264 -9.82 7.53 -17.79
N LEU A 265 -10.91 8.07 -18.34
CA LEU A 265 -11.81 7.33 -19.22
C LEU A 265 -11.12 6.82 -20.50
N SER A 266 -10.18 7.58 -21.06
CA SER A 266 -9.39 7.15 -22.23
C SER A 266 -8.48 5.95 -21.96
N TYR A 267 -8.12 5.73 -20.69
CA TYR A 267 -7.32 4.58 -20.24
C TYR A 267 -8.17 3.48 -19.56
N MET A 268 -9.50 3.63 -19.49
CA MET A 268 -10.42 2.64 -18.96
C MET A 268 -10.99 1.73 -20.06
N ALA A 269 -10.17 0.86 -20.64
CA ALA A 269 -10.64 -0.12 -21.62
C ALA A 269 -11.63 -1.14 -20.98
N PRO A 270 -12.53 -1.77 -21.76
CA PRO A 270 -13.63 -2.57 -21.21
C PRO A 270 -13.21 -3.72 -20.29
N ASP A 271 -12.00 -4.22 -20.49
CA ASP A 271 -11.36 -5.42 -19.96
C ASP A 271 -10.23 -5.14 -18.95
N ILE A 272 -9.97 -3.87 -18.60
CA ILE A 272 -8.90 -3.58 -17.64
C ILE A 272 -9.20 -4.16 -16.25
N LYS A 273 -8.14 -4.63 -15.59
CA LYS A 273 -8.18 -5.00 -14.18
C LYS A 273 -8.56 -3.77 -13.33
N ASP A 274 -9.34 -3.99 -12.28
CA ASP A 274 -9.79 -2.97 -11.32
C ASP A 274 -10.69 -1.87 -11.90
N LYS A 275 -11.25 -2.05 -13.10
CA LYS A 275 -12.14 -1.09 -13.77
C LYS A 275 -13.24 -0.56 -12.85
N ASP A 276 -13.96 -1.46 -12.16
CA ASP A 276 -15.09 -1.09 -11.31
C ASP A 276 -14.64 -0.27 -10.11
N TYR A 277 -13.47 -0.59 -9.54
CA TYR A 277 -12.88 0.16 -8.45
C TYR A 277 -12.49 1.57 -8.89
N ILE A 278 -11.82 1.71 -10.04
CA ILE A 278 -11.41 3.00 -10.60
C ILE A 278 -12.65 3.83 -10.95
N TYR A 279 -13.67 3.22 -11.57
CA TYR A 279 -14.92 3.90 -11.93
C TYR A 279 -15.66 4.41 -10.70
N THR A 280 -15.78 3.57 -9.68
CA THR A 280 -16.42 3.94 -8.41
C THR A 280 -15.68 5.08 -7.73
N THR A 281 -14.35 5.01 -7.72
CA THR A 281 -13.49 6.05 -7.13
C THR A 281 -13.63 7.37 -7.87
N LEU A 282 -13.59 7.36 -9.20
CA LEU A 282 -13.79 8.52 -10.06
C LEU A 282 -15.16 9.18 -9.80
N ASN A 283 -16.23 8.38 -9.80
CA ASN A 283 -17.57 8.87 -9.54
C ASN A 283 -17.70 9.50 -8.16
N ASN A 284 -17.09 8.90 -7.13
CA ASN A 284 -17.10 9.46 -5.78
C ASN A 284 -16.42 10.84 -5.75
N TYR A 285 -15.28 11.01 -6.42
CA TYR A 285 -14.61 12.32 -6.46
C TYR A 285 -15.40 13.38 -7.22
N ASN A 286 -16.03 13.00 -8.34
CA ASN A 286 -16.92 13.90 -9.08
C ASN A 286 -18.11 14.34 -8.23
N ILE A 287 -18.75 13.38 -7.54
CA ILE A 287 -19.83 13.67 -6.58
C ILE A 287 -19.31 14.62 -5.50
N TYR A 288 -18.15 14.35 -4.92
CA TYR A 288 -17.62 15.21 -3.86
C TYR A 288 -17.37 16.64 -4.32
N PHE A 289 -16.85 16.80 -5.54
CA PHE A 289 -16.58 18.09 -6.13
C PHE A 289 -17.86 18.86 -6.46
N ASP A 290 -18.87 18.22 -7.06
CA ASP A 290 -20.13 18.87 -7.42
C ASP A 290 -20.83 19.48 -6.19
N PHE A 291 -20.93 18.71 -5.11
CA PHE A 291 -21.51 19.19 -3.85
C PHE A 291 -20.62 20.25 -3.16
N LEU A 292 -19.31 20.21 -3.37
CA LEU A 292 -18.40 21.24 -2.86
C LEU A 292 -18.57 22.56 -3.60
N CYS A 293 -18.74 22.54 -4.92
CA CYS A 293 -19.05 23.72 -5.73
C CYS A 293 -20.37 24.36 -5.29
N LEU A 294 -21.42 23.54 -5.07
CA LEU A 294 -22.69 24.02 -4.52
C LEU A 294 -22.50 24.62 -3.11
N SER A 295 -21.78 23.92 -2.24
CA SER A 295 -21.52 24.37 -0.87
C SER A 295 -20.79 25.71 -0.84
N TYR A 296 -19.79 25.88 -1.70
CA TYR A 296 -19.03 27.13 -1.85
C TYR A 296 -19.92 28.28 -2.30
N PHE A 297 -20.76 28.04 -3.31
CA PHE A 297 -21.70 29.02 -3.82
C PHE A 297 -22.70 29.49 -2.76
N LEU A 298 -23.31 28.56 -2.02
CA LEU A 298 -24.28 28.87 -0.97
C LEU A 298 -23.62 29.64 0.18
N LYS A 299 -22.42 29.21 0.60
CA LYS A 299 -21.65 29.94 1.62
C LYS A 299 -21.37 31.38 1.21
N LYS A 300 -20.98 31.63 -0.05
CA LYS A 300 -20.77 32.99 -0.58
C LYS A 300 -22.04 33.85 -0.55
N GLN A 301 -23.22 33.25 -0.54
CA GLN A 301 -24.50 33.95 -0.43
C GLN A 301 -24.96 34.12 1.03
N GLY A 302 -24.24 33.56 2.01
CA GLY A 302 -24.68 33.51 3.40
C GLY A 302 -25.82 32.51 3.63
N GLU A 303 -25.97 31.52 2.75
CA GLU A 303 -27.02 30.51 2.81
C GLU A 303 -26.46 29.16 3.26
N MET A 304 -27.21 28.47 4.12
CA MET A 304 -26.95 27.07 4.48
C MET A 304 -25.52 26.79 5.00
N GLU A 305 -24.87 27.79 5.61
CA GLU A 305 -23.46 27.73 5.99
C GLU A 305 -23.14 26.52 6.87
N GLU A 306 -23.93 26.26 7.91
CA GLU A 306 -23.74 25.10 8.79
C GLU A 306 -23.80 23.77 8.01
N ILE A 307 -24.71 23.64 7.05
CA ILE A 307 -24.88 22.42 6.24
C ILE A 307 -23.68 22.24 5.31
N CYS A 308 -23.22 23.33 4.70
CA CYS A 308 -22.07 23.34 3.80
C CYS A 308 -20.77 23.01 4.56
N ASP A 309 -20.52 23.64 5.70
CA ASP A 309 -19.36 23.40 6.55
C ASP A 309 -19.35 21.95 7.08
N ASN A 310 -20.51 21.42 7.49
CA ASN A 310 -20.63 20.02 7.88
C ASN A 310 -20.34 19.07 6.70
N TYR A 311 -20.82 19.38 5.50
CA TYR A 311 -20.50 18.58 4.32
C TYR A 311 -18.99 18.51 4.08
N VAL A 312 -18.31 19.66 4.11
CA VAL A 312 -16.86 19.76 3.93
C VAL A 312 -16.09 18.99 5.03
N TYR A 313 -16.51 19.13 6.29
CA TYR A 313 -15.95 18.33 7.39
C TYR A 313 -16.09 16.82 7.15
N GLN A 314 -17.22 16.36 6.62
CA GLN A 314 -17.48 14.93 6.45
C GLN A 314 -16.70 14.30 5.30
N ILE A 315 -16.36 15.06 4.25
CA ILE A 315 -15.54 14.56 3.14
C ILE A 315 -14.03 14.63 3.44
N ASP A 316 -13.57 15.61 4.23
CA ASP A 316 -12.18 15.69 4.71
C ASP A 316 -12.13 16.25 6.14
N LYS A 317 -12.20 15.33 7.11
CA LYS A 317 -12.17 15.65 8.55
C LYS A 317 -10.89 16.36 8.99
N LYS A 318 -9.78 16.14 8.27
CA LYS A 318 -8.48 16.72 8.64
C LYS A 318 -8.48 18.20 8.27
N ARG A 319 -8.85 18.53 7.03
CA ARG A 319 -8.92 19.91 6.55
C ARG A 319 -10.08 20.67 7.19
N GLY A 320 -11.26 20.07 7.26
CA GLY A 320 -12.46 20.67 7.84
C GLY A 320 -12.49 20.69 9.37
N SER A 321 -11.38 20.42 10.06
CA SER A 321 -11.34 20.26 11.52
C SER A 321 -11.82 21.47 12.33
N ASN A 322 -11.87 22.65 11.72
CA ASN A 322 -12.39 23.89 12.32
C ASN A 322 -13.93 24.02 12.23
N PHE A 323 -14.59 23.17 11.46
CA PHE A 323 -16.04 23.20 11.28
C PHE A 323 -16.76 22.35 12.34
N SER A 324 -18.03 22.69 12.62
CA SER A 324 -18.85 21.95 13.58
C SER A 324 -19.22 20.56 13.04
N LYS A 325 -19.41 19.61 13.96
CA LYS A 325 -19.93 18.27 13.66
C LYS A 325 -21.33 18.13 14.23
N SER A 326 -22.32 18.66 13.51
CA SER A 326 -23.74 18.60 13.89
C SER A 326 -24.55 17.61 13.06
N MET A 327 -24.06 17.20 11.87
CA MET A 327 -24.75 16.24 11.01
C MET A 327 -23.81 15.27 10.29
N SER A 328 -24.38 14.14 9.84
CA SER A 328 -23.69 13.17 9.00
C SER A 328 -23.54 13.65 7.55
N ARG A 329 -22.60 13.05 6.81
CA ARG A 329 -22.42 13.31 5.37
C ARG A 329 -23.72 13.14 4.60
N ASP A 330 -24.47 12.09 4.92
CA ASP A 330 -25.66 11.71 4.17
C ASP A 330 -26.81 12.67 4.40
N GLN A 331 -26.96 13.21 5.61
CA GLN A 331 -27.91 14.27 5.90
C GLN A 331 -27.55 15.57 5.17
N ALA A 332 -26.29 16.00 5.23
CA ALA A 332 -25.84 17.21 4.54
C ALA A 332 -26.06 17.10 3.03
N MET A 333 -25.64 15.98 2.42
CA MET A 333 -25.86 15.72 1.00
C MET A 333 -27.35 15.66 0.65
N ALA A 334 -28.21 15.06 1.48
CA ALA A 334 -29.65 15.01 1.20
C ALA A 334 -30.28 16.40 1.17
N ILE A 335 -29.91 17.27 2.11
CA ILE A 335 -30.38 18.65 2.16
C ILE A 335 -29.90 19.44 0.94
N LEU A 336 -28.60 19.34 0.61
CA LEU A 336 -28.01 19.99 -0.56
C LEU A 336 -28.62 19.46 -1.87
N SER A 337 -28.94 18.17 -1.97
CA SER A 337 -29.64 17.60 -3.13
C SER A 337 -31.04 18.18 -3.30
N LYS A 338 -31.81 18.29 -2.20
CA LYS A 338 -33.15 18.91 -2.24
C LYS A 338 -33.04 20.36 -2.73
N TYR A 339 -32.06 21.11 -2.24
CA TYR A 339 -31.81 22.48 -2.70
C TYR A 339 -31.44 22.54 -4.19
N TYR A 340 -30.49 21.70 -4.64
CA TYR A 340 -30.04 21.69 -6.03
C TYR A 340 -31.21 21.40 -6.99
N LEU A 341 -32.00 20.36 -6.70
CA LEU A 341 -33.13 19.98 -7.56
C LEU A 341 -34.23 21.04 -7.58
N ALA A 342 -34.45 21.78 -6.49
CA ALA A 342 -35.41 22.88 -6.46
C ALA A 342 -34.96 24.12 -7.26
N ASN A 343 -33.64 24.31 -7.43
CA ASN A 343 -33.04 25.50 -8.02
C ASN A 343 -32.18 25.20 -9.26
N GLU A 344 -32.34 24.02 -9.88
CA GLU A 344 -31.44 23.47 -10.90
C GLU A 344 -31.25 24.43 -12.10
N SER A 345 -32.34 25.01 -12.58
CA SER A 345 -32.32 25.96 -13.70
C SER A 345 -31.49 27.21 -13.38
N GLU A 346 -31.59 27.73 -12.16
CA GLU A 346 -30.83 28.91 -11.74
C GLU A 346 -29.34 28.58 -11.56
N LEU A 347 -29.06 27.48 -10.86
CA LEU A 347 -27.70 27.02 -10.57
C LEU A 347 -26.94 26.68 -11.87
N SER A 348 -27.62 26.09 -12.85
CA SER A 348 -27.06 25.78 -14.16
C SER A 348 -26.66 27.03 -14.95
N ASN A 349 -27.39 28.14 -14.79
CA ASN A 349 -27.03 29.42 -15.40
C ASN A 349 -25.81 30.09 -14.73
N LYS A 350 -25.46 29.65 -13.52
CA LYS A 350 -24.29 30.08 -12.74
C LYS A 350 -23.15 29.07 -12.82
N ASP A 351 -23.18 28.19 -13.82
CA ASP A 351 -22.21 27.12 -14.06
C ASP A 351 -22.00 26.11 -12.93
N ILE A 352 -22.98 26.00 -12.02
CA ILE A 352 -23.05 24.94 -11.01
C ILE A 352 -23.89 23.81 -11.59
N LYS A 353 -23.22 22.85 -12.24
CA LYS A 353 -23.85 21.74 -12.96
C LYS A 353 -23.38 20.42 -12.39
N PHE A 354 -24.32 19.61 -11.93
CA PHE A 354 -24.01 18.28 -11.42
C PHE A 354 -23.68 17.32 -12.57
N THR A 355 -22.70 16.46 -12.34
CA THR A 355 -22.33 15.37 -13.25
C THR A 355 -23.38 14.27 -13.24
N LYS A 356 -23.35 13.40 -14.26
CA LYS A 356 -24.21 12.20 -14.30
C LYS A 356 -24.05 11.34 -13.03
N ALA A 357 -22.83 11.22 -12.51
CA ALA A 357 -22.56 10.48 -11.27
C ALA A 357 -23.36 11.04 -10.09
N SER A 358 -23.47 12.37 -9.99
CA SER A 358 -24.24 13.06 -8.96
C SER A 358 -25.75 12.87 -9.14
N TYR A 359 -26.27 12.94 -10.37
CA TYR A 359 -27.68 12.59 -10.63
C TYR A 359 -27.98 11.13 -10.29
N ASP A 360 -27.15 10.20 -10.74
CA ASP A 360 -27.31 8.76 -10.46
C ASP A 360 -27.26 8.49 -8.94
N PHE A 361 -26.41 9.20 -8.21
CA PHE A 361 -26.35 9.17 -6.74
C PHE A 361 -27.64 9.69 -6.10
N MET A 362 -28.15 10.84 -6.55
CA MET A 362 -29.40 11.43 -6.03
C MET A 362 -30.61 10.52 -6.32
N GLU A 363 -30.71 9.95 -7.53
CA GLU A 363 -31.79 9.04 -7.91
C GLU A 363 -31.81 7.77 -7.05
N LYS A 364 -30.65 7.14 -6.83
CA LYS A 364 -30.52 6.00 -5.91
C LYS A 364 -30.98 6.35 -4.50
N ARG A 365 -30.84 7.61 -4.09
CA ARG A 365 -31.26 8.10 -2.77
C ARG A 365 -32.69 8.59 -2.69
N LYS A 366 -33.35 8.95 -3.80
CA LYS A 366 -34.79 9.25 -3.79
C LYS A 366 -35.61 8.07 -3.23
N ALA A 367 -35.21 6.83 -3.52
CA ALA A 367 -35.83 5.63 -2.98
C ALA A 367 -35.66 5.45 -1.46
N SER A 368 -34.64 6.05 -0.85
CA SER A 368 -34.37 5.99 0.60
C SER A 368 -34.83 7.24 1.36
N ILE A 369 -34.90 8.39 0.68
CA ILE A 369 -35.38 9.67 1.26
C ILE A 369 -36.91 9.71 1.36
N ALA A 370 -37.64 9.05 0.45
CA ALA A 370 -39.10 8.92 0.53
C ALA A 370 -39.61 8.10 1.73
N ALA A 371 -38.70 7.51 2.53
CA ALA A 371 -39.01 6.78 3.76
C ALA A 371 -38.67 7.56 5.04
N ILE A 372 -38.19 8.81 4.92
CA ILE A 372 -37.79 9.68 6.05
C ILE A 372 -38.80 10.83 6.26
N ASP A 373 -39.65 11.11 5.27
CA ASP A 373 -40.89 11.88 5.46
C ASP A 373 -41.99 10.98 6.04
#